data_AF-A0A2Z6I9J9-F1
#
_entry.id   AF-A0A2Z6I9J9-F1
#
_cell.length_a   1.000
_cell.length_b   1.000
_cell.length_c   1.000
_cell.angle_alpha   90.00
_cell.angle_beta   90.00
_cell.angle_gamma   90.00
#
_symmetry.space_group_name_H-M   'P 1'
#
loop_
_entity.id
_entity.type
_entity.pdbx_description
1 polymer ?
#
loop_
_entity_poly.entity_id
_entity_poly.type
_entity_poly.pdbx_seq_one_letter_code
_entity_poly.pdbx_strand_id
1 'polypeptide(L)'
;MDAAERPEVREFSERLEMLPEPLALKARALREVLTELADAACGLALAYSGGLDSRFLAFFASSLQIPVRLLHVTGPHVPEIESRAALESARAMGFERIENFDEARGRLDRTIELLALDPLTNDAIFTSGTDRCYVCKSTLFRLLKDRAAPLPLADGTNASDLGVYRPGLRALRELGIRSPLADADVAKDEIRALGRALGLADPEQAARPCLLTRYPYGVRPTHDELALLADAEAFLEAHPAREGRGFRLRRPEATRTLLQLDSGGNAEEARAALEVLLAALAETFGARLPGLTGEVTGKVSGWFDRKRDS
;
A
#
# COMPACT_ATOMS: atom_id res chain seq x y z
N MET A 1 19.39 22.03 -19.41
CA MET A 1 17.97 21.87 -19.80
C MET A 1 17.18 22.19 -18.57
N ASP A 2 16.43 23.27 -18.61
CA ASP A 2 15.66 23.74 -17.45
C ASP A 2 14.67 22.62 -17.06
N ALA A 3 14.50 22.35 -15.77
CA ALA A 3 13.61 21.30 -15.30
C ALA A 3 12.16 21.55 -15.75
N ALA A 4 11.81 22.83 -15.96
CA ALA A 4 10.55 23.32 -16.51
C ALA A 4 10.31 22.98 -18.00
N GLU A 5 11.32 22.52 -18.76
CA GLU A 5 11.17 22.20 -20.19
C GLU A 5 10.82 20.72 -20.47
N ARG A 6 10.69 19.88 -19.43
CA ARG A 6 10.29 18.47 -19.63
C ARG A 6 8.83 18.41 -20.11
N PRO A 7 8.52 17.75 -21.24
CA PRO A 7 7.17 17.64 -21.77
C PRO A 7 6.14 17.13 -20.73
N GLU A 8 6.56 16.18 -19.90
CA GLU A 8 5.74 15.59 -18.83
C GLU A 8 5.31 16.61 -17.76
N VAL A 9 6.17 17.57 -17.40
CA VAL A 9 5.90 18.60 -16.40
C VAL A 9 4.91 19.63 -16.93
N ARG A 10 5.10 20.00 -18.20
CA ARG A 10 4.18 20.88 -18.90
C ARG A 10 2.80 20.24 -19.04
N GLU A 11 2.74 18.99 -19.50
CA GLU A 11 1.48 18.25 -19.64
C GLU A 11 0.76 18.09 -18.29
N PHE A 12 1.50 17.79 -17.22
CA PHE A 12 0.93 17.74 -15.87
C PHE A 12 0.33 19.08 -15.45
N SER A 13 1.04 20.18 -15.71
CA SER A 13 0.58 21.53 -15.37
C SER A 13 -0.68 21.91 -16.14
N GLU A 14 -0.72 21.66 -17.44
CA GLU A 14 -1.89 21.88 -18.30
C GLU A 14 -3.10 21.05 -17.79
N ARG A 15 -2.90 19.77 -17.47
CA ARG A 15 -3.96 18.91 -16.90
C ARG A 15 -4.46 19.40 -15.55
N LEU A 16 -3.58 19.95 -14.72
CA LEU A 16 -3.95 20.50 -13.41
C LEU A 16 -4.86 21.72 -13.55
N GLU A 17 -4.60 22.58 -14.55
CA GLU A 17 -5.44 23.75 -14.87
C GLU A 17 -6.81 23.36 -15.42
N MET A 18 -6.92 22.19 -16.05
CA MET A 18 -8.16 21.66 -16.61
C MET A 18 -9.02 20.88 -15.59
N LEU A 19 -8.59 20.75 -14.34
CA LEU A 19 -9.36 20.03 -13.32
C LEU A 19 -10.71 20.74 -13.02
N PRO A 20 -11.79 19.96 -12.81
CA PRO A 20 -13.03 20.54 -12.30
C PRO A 20 -12.81 21.12 -10.89
N GLU A 21 -13.53 22.20 -10.57
CA GLU A 21 -13.29 23.02 -9.37
C GLU A 21 -13.11 22.22 -8.07
N PRO A 22 -13.95 21.22 -7.72
CA PRO A 22 -13.75 20.46 -6.48
C PRO A 22 -12.40 19.75 -6.41
N LEU A 23 -11.95 19.16 -7.52
CA LEU A 23 -10.65 18.47 -7.58
C LEU A 23 -9.48 19.46 -7.67
N ALA A 24 -9.67 20.59 -8.36
CA ALA A 24 -8.65 21.63 -8.46
C ALA A 24 -8.30 22.22 -7.08
N LEU A 25 -9.30 22.41 -6.20
CA LEU A 25 -9.09 22.86 -4.82
C LEU A 25 -8.26 21.85 -4.01
N LYS A 26 -8.60 20.56 -4.09
CA LYS A 26 -7.85 19.48 -3.43
C LYS A 26 -6.41 19.38 -3.94
N ALA A 27 -6.21 19.49 -5.25
CA ALA A 27 -4.88 19.45 -5.85
C ALA A 27 -4.03 20.66 -5.46
N ARG A 28 -4.64 21.85 -5.35
CA ARG A 28 -3.96 23.07 -4.85
C ARG A 28 -3.53 22.92 -3.40
N ALA A 29 -4.44 22.47 -2.52
CA ALA A 29 -4.11 22.22 -1.11
C ALA A 29 -2.98 21.19 -0.98
N LEU A 30 -3.02 20.10 -1.75
CA LEU A 30 -1.95 19.09 -1.73
C LEU A 30 -0.61 19.65 -2.20
N ARG A 31 -0.60 20.49 -3.25
CA ARG A 31 0.59 21.19 -3.71
C ARG A 31 1.17 22.06 -2.59
N GLU A 32 0.35 22.88 -1.94
CA GLU A 32 0.78 23.77 -0.86
C GLU A 32 1.43 22.98 0.29
N VAL A 33 0.77 21.92 0.76
CA VAL A 33 1.30 21.05 1.82
C VAL A 33 2.64 20.41 1.42
N LEU A 34 2.75 19.90 0.19
CA LEU A 34 3.98 19.26 -0.28
C LEU A 34 5.13 20.24 -0.46
N THR A 35 4.86 21.44 -0.99
CA THR A 35 5.86 22.48 -1.15
C THR A 35 6.37 22.95 0.21
N GLU A 36 5.49 23.24 1.17
CA GLU A 36 5.88 23.65 2.53
C GLU A 36 6.76 22.58 3.21
N LEU A 37 6.39 21.30 3.07
CA LEU A 37 7.17 20.18 3.60
C LEU A 37 8.56 20.09 2.97
N ALA A 38 8.64 20.20 1.65
CA ALA A 38 9.90 20.07 0.93
C ALA A 38 10.83 21.25 1.15
N ASP A 39 10.30 22.48 1.22
CA ASP A 39 11.09 23.71 1.39
C ASP A 39 11.89 23.71 2.70
N ALA A 40 11.35 23.11 3.76
CA ALA A 40 12.01 23.02 5.06
C ALA A 40 13.34 22.24 5.04
N ALA A 41 13.53 21.32 4.08
CA ALA A 41 14.68 20.41 4.03
C ALA A 41 15.25 20.21 2.61
N CYS A 42 14.83 21.03 1.65
CA CYS A 42 15.16 20.91 0.22
C CYS A 42 14.83 19.53 -0.38
N GLY A 43 13.75 18.89 0.09
CA GLY A 43 13.30 17.58 -0.40
C GLY A 43 12.39 16.84 0.57
N LEU A 44 11.89 15.68 0.12
CA LEU A 44 10.93 14.87 0.86
C LEU A 44 11.27 13.37 0.76
N ALA A 45 11.20 12.67 1.88
CA ALA A 45 11.19 11.21 1.89
C ALA A 45 9.75 10.70 1.95
N LEU A 46 9.42 9.68 1.14
CA LEU A 46 8.10 9.06 1.11
C LEU A 46 8.19 7.59 1.51
N ALA A 47 7.38 7.18 2.49
CA ALA A 47 7.09 5.77 2.73
C ALA A 47 6.26 5.23 1.55
N TYR A 48 6.88 4.39 0.73
CA TYR A 48 6.32 3.96 -0.55
C TYR A 48 6.01 2.46 -0.53
N SER A 49 4.73 2.09 -0.59
CA SER A 49 4.31 0.68 -0.61
C SER A 49 4.01 0.17 -2.02
N GLY A 50 3.92 1.06 -3.02
CA GLY A 50 3.41 0.75 -4.35
C GLY A 50 1.88 0.64 -4.43
N GLY A 51 1.17 0.79 -3.30
CA GLY A 51 -0.28 0.97 -3.29
C GLY A 51 -0.69 2.34 -3.82
N LEU A 52 -1.92 2.44 -4.32
CA LEU A 52 -2.52 3.63 -4.95
C LEU A 52 -2.15 4.95 -4.25
N ASP A 53 -2.30 5.03 -2.93
CA ASP A 53 -2.14 6.30 -2.22
C ASP A 53 -0.69 6.78 -2.21
N SER A 54 0.25 5.90 -1.83
CA SER A 54 1.69 6.21 -1.86
C SER A 54 2.21 6.44 -3.28
N ARG A 55 1.61 5.76 -4.28
CA ARG A 55 1.96 5.87 -5.69
C ARG A 55 1.47 7.18 -6.29
N PHE A 56 0.24 7.58 -5.97
CA PHE A 56 -0.29 8.89 -6.31
C PHE A 56 0.52 10.01 -5.65
N LEU A 57 0.88 9.87 -4.37
CA LEU A 57 1.68 10.88 -3.66
C LEU A 57 3.07 11.06 -4.30
N ALA A 58 3.75 9.95 -4.62
CA ALA A 58 5.04 9.97 -5.32
C ALA A 58 4.93 10.60 -6.72
N PHE A 59 3.92 10.19 -7.49
CA PHE A 59 3.61 10.76 -8.80
C PHE A 59 3.39 12.27 -8.69
N PHE A 60 2.47 12.72 -7.84
CA PHE A 60 2.09 14.12 -7.70
C PHE A 60 3.29 14.98 -7.27
N ALA A 61 4.04 14.57 -6.25
CA ALA A 61 5.21 15.31 -5.78
C ALA A 61 6.32 15.39 -6.85
N SER A 62 6.63 14.29 -7.52
CA SER A 62 7.67 14.27 -8.57
C SER A 62 7.28 15.05 -9.84
N SER A 63 5.98 15.12 -10.16
CA SER A 63 5.43 15.94 -11.25
C SER A 63 5.47 17.43 -10.92
N LEU A 64 5.41 17.81 -9.63
CA LEU A 64 5.70 19.16 -9.15
C LEU A 64 7.19 19.51 -9.10
N GLN A 65 8.07 18.61 -9.57
CA GLN A 65 9.53 18.78 -9.52
C GLN A 65 10.09 18.90 -8.09
N ILE A 66 9.35 18.40 -7.09
CA ILE A 66 9.86 18.30 -5.72
C ILE A 66 10.89 17.15 -5.68
N PRO A 67 12.09 17.35 -5.11
CA PRO A 67 13.05 16.28 -4.89
C PRO A 67 12.47 15.21 -3.96
N VAL A 68 12.29 14.00 -4.47
CA VAL A 68 11.67 12.89 -3.74
C VAL A 68 12.58 11.67 -3.64
N ARG A 69 12.69 11.13 -2.43
CA ARG A 69 13.28 9.83 -2.14
C ARG A 69 12.20 8.86 -1.63
N LEU A 70 12.02 7.75 -2.32
CA LEU A 70 11.11 6.69 -1.93
C LEU A 70 11.82 5.68 -1.03
N LEU A 71 11.20 5.32 0.08
CA LEU A 71 11.64 4.26 0.97
C LEU A 71 10.61 3.13 0.93
N HIS A 72 11.00 1.99 0.35
CA HIS A 72 10.15 0.82 0.20
C HIS A 72 10.60 -0.27 1.16
N VAL A 73 9.69 -0.76 1.99
CA VAL A 73 9.97 -1.81 2.96
C VAL A 73 9.69 -3.18 2.34
N THR A 74 10.66 -4.08 2.45
CA THR A 74 10.52 -5.49 2.06
C THR A 74 10.60 -6.39 3.29
N GLY A 75 9.99 -7.57 3.23
CA GLY A 75 10.00 -8.55 4.30
C GLY A 75 8.93 -9.61 4.09
N PRO A 76 8.86 -10.65 4.94
CA PRO A 76 7.96 -11.79 4.72
C PRO A 76 6.47 -11.43 4.75
N HIS A 77 6.12 -10.27 5.32
CA HIS A 77 4.75 -9.76 5.38
C HIS A 77 4.29 -9.03 4.10
N VAL A 78 5.20 -8.76 3.17
CA VAL A 78 4.95 -8.10 1.88
C VAL A 78 5.26 -9.13 0.77
N PRO A 79 4.28 -9.50 -0.06
CA PRO A 79 4.54 -10.39 -1.19
C PRO A 79 5.63 -9.84 -2.11
N GLU A 80 6.53 -10.71 -2.61
CA GLU A 80 7.61 -10.29 -3.51
C GLU A 80 7.08 -9.65 -4.79
N ILE A 81 5.98 -10.18 -5.33
CA ILE A 81 5.30 -9.63 -6.51
C ILE A 81 4.81 -8.19 -6.29
N GLU A 82 4.40 -7.84 -5.08
CA GLU A 82 4.01 -6.47 -4.74
C GLU A 82 5.23 -5.55 -4.71
N SER A 83 6.34 -6.01 -4.12
CA SER A 83 7.60 -5.25 -4.13
C SER A 83 8.10 -5.02 -5.56
N ARG A 84 8.01 -6.03 -6.42
CA ARG A 84 8.37 -5.93 -7.84
C ARG A 84 7.50 -4.91 -8.58
N ALA A 85 6.18 -4.99 -8.43
CA ALA A 85 5.25 -4.04 -9.03
C ALA A 85 5.44 -2.61 -8.51
N ALA A 86 5.79 -2.45 -7.22
CA ALA A 86 6.12 -1.15 -6.63
C ALA A 86 7.35 -0.53 -7.30
N LEU A 87 8.42 -1.32 -7.50
CA LEU A 87 9.65 -0.89 -8.19
C LEU A 87 9.41 -0.59 -9.67
N GLU A 88 8.62 -1.40 -10.37
CA GLU A 88 8.24 -1.16 -11.76
C GLU A 88 7.47 0.15 -11.91
N SER A 89 6.51 0.39 -11.02
CA SER A 89 5.77 1.66 -10.96
C SER A 89 6.67 2.85 -10.66
N ALA A 90 7.60 2.71 -9.69
CA ALA A 90 8.55 3.75 -9.37
C ALA A 90 9.46 4.07 -10.57
N ARG A 91 9.97 3.03 -11.25
CA ARG A 91 10.78 3.18 -12.46
C ARG A 91 10.01 3.87 -13.58
N ALA A 92 8.73 3.54 -13.77
CA ALA A 92 7.88 4.21 -14.76
C ALA A 92 7.65 5.70 -14.45
N MET A 93 7.73 6.11 -13.18
CA MET A 93 7.73 7.51 -12.74
C MET A 93 9.13 8.16 -12.78
N GLY A 94 10.15 7.44 -13.27
CA GLY A 94 11.52 7.93 -13.40
C GLY A 94 12.37 7.80 -12.14
N PHE A 95 11.95 7.01 -11.15
CA PHE A 95 12.75 6.73 -9.96
C PHE A 95 13.82 5.66 -10.22
N GLU A 96 15.06 5.93 -9.81
CA GLU A 96 16.17 4.99 -9.89
C GLU A 96 16.36 4.24 -8.57
N ARG A 97 16.55 2.93 -8.65
CA ARG A 97 16.87 2.11 -7.49
C ARG A 97 18.30 2.38 -7.02
N ILE A 98 18.45 2.67 -5.74
CA ILE A 98 19.75 2.80 -5.06
C ILE A 98 19.87 1.76 -3.94
N GLU A 99 21.10 1.33 -3.65
CA GLU A 99 21.37 0.45 -2.51
C GLU A 99 21.51 1.25 -1.22
N ASN A 100 22.21 2.38 -1.29
CA ASN A 100 22.38 3.30 -0.17
C ASN A 100 22.34 4.73 -0.68
N PHE A 101 21.80 5.62 0.17
CA PHE A 101 21.90 7.05 -0.04
C PHE A 101 23.30 7.50 0.35
N ASP A 102 23.93 8.22 -0.56
CA ASP A 102 25.25 8.80 -0.40
C ASP A 102 25.10 10.31 -0.59
N GLU A 103 25.13 11.06 0.52
CA GLU A 103 25.05 12.52 0.53
C GLU A 103 26.10 13.15 -0.40
N ALA A 104 27.29 12.54 -0.52
CA ALA A 104 28.36 13.05 -1.38
C ALA A 104 28.06 12.90 -2.88
N ARG A 105 27.13 12.03 -3.27
CA ARG A 105 26.72 11.85 -4.68
C ARG A 105 25.63 12.83 -5.12
N GLY A 106 25.05 13.62 -4.22
CA GLY A 106 24.12 14.71 -4.54
C GLY A 106 22.77 14.28 -5.17
N ARG A 107 22.51 12.97 -5.32
CA ARG A 107 21.27 12.46 -5.95
C ARG A 107 20.19 12.21 -4.89
N LEU A 108 19.55 13.31 -4.48
CA LEU A 108 18.35 13.28 -3.62
C LEU A 108 17.05 13.07 -4.42
N ASP A 109 17.08 13.36 -5.71
CA ASP A 109 15.88 13.37 -6.55
C ASP A 109 15.64 12.05 -7.28
N ARG A 110 14.38 11.64 -7.32
CA ARG A 110 13.84 10.43 -7.96
C ARG A 110 14.66 9.18 -7.66
N THR A 111 14.84 8.88 -6.38
CA THR A 111 15.47 7.62 -5.95
C THR A 111 14.51 6.71 -5.19
N ILE A 112 14.71 5.40 -5.28
CA ILE A 112 14.01 4.42 -4.45
C ILE A 112 15.00 3.48 -3.77
N GLU A 113 14.84 3.32 -2.46
CA GLU A 113 15.64 2.42 -1.64
C GLU A 113 14.79 1.32 -1.03
N LEU A 114 15.35 0.11 -0.96
CA LEU A 114 14.71 -1.04 -0.33
C LEU A 114 15.26 -1.25 1.07
N LEU A 115 14.38 -1.36 2.04
CA LEU A 115 14.72 -1.55 3.45
C LEU A 115 14.10 -2.86 3.94
N ALA A 116 14.94 -3.80 4.34
CA ALA A 116 14.47 -5.07 4.88
C ALA A 116 13.97 -4.90 6.32
N LEU A 117 12.76 -5.38 6.58
CA LEU A 117 12.17 -5.46 7.91
C LEU A 117 11.40 -6.77 8.07
N ASP A 118 11.85 -7.59 9.01
CA ASP A 118 11.15 -8.83 9.36
C ASP A 118 10.28 -8.65 10.62
N PRO A 119 8.94 -8.49 10.49
CA PRO A 119 8.07 -8.38 11.65
C PRO A 119 7.96 -9.68 12.46
N LEU A 120 8.34 -10.85 11.91
CA LEU A 120 8.30 -12.11 12.65
C LEU A 120 9.33 -12.17 13.78
N THR A 121 10.35 -11.29 13.74
CA THR A 121 11.37 -11.16 14.78
C THR A 121 10.93 -10.27 15.95
N ASN A 122 9.81 -9.56 15.84
CA ASN A 122 9.31 -8.67 16.88
C ASN A 122 8.14 -9.30 17.64
N ASP A 123 8.43 -9.85 18.82
CA ASP A 123 7.44 -10.51 19.68
C ASP A 123 6.25 -9.61 20.08
N ALA A 124 6.47 -8.30 20.17
CA ALA A 124 5.42 -7.34 20.52
C ALA A 124 4.30 -7.27 19.47
N ILE A 125 4.58 -7.64 18.21
CA ILE A 125 3.57 -7.70 17.14
C ILE A 125 2.53 -8.79 17.43
N PHE A 126 2.94 -9.89 18.07
CA PHE A 126 2.07 -11.04 18.33
C PHE A 126 1.44 -10.99 19.73
N THR A 127 2.04 -10.26 20.67
CA THR A 127 1.52 -10.15 22.05
C THR A 127 0.62 -8.93 22.28
N SER A 128 0.56 -7.98 21.34
CA SER A 128 -0.22 -6.73 21.46
C SER A 128 -1.72 -6.85 21.13
N GLY A 129 -2.21 -8.06 20.84
CA GLY A 129 -3.63 -8.27 20.50
C GLY A 129 -4.07 -7.38 19.34
N THR A 130 -5.16 -6.63 19.51
CA THR A 130 -5.71 -5.71 18.50
C THR A 130 -4.77 -4.55 18.13
N ASP A 131 -3.71 -4.31 18.91
CA ASP A 131 -2.70 -3.27 18.66
C ASP A 131 -1.53 -3.76 17.77
N ARG A 132 -1.59 -5.00 17.24
CA ARG A 132 -0.59 -5.55 16.30
C ARG A 132 -0.16 -4.56 15.22
N CYS A 133 -1.13 -3.94 14.54
CA CYS A 133 -0.87 -3.00 13.45
C CYS A 133 -0.22 -1.70 13.94
N TYR A 134 -0.52 -1.25 15.17
CA TYR A 134 0.17 -0.13 15.80
C TYR A 134 1.64 -0.48 16.04
N VAL A 135 1.93 -1.60 16.71
CA VAL A 135 3.30 -2.02 17.02
C VAL A 135 4.14 -2.24 15.76
N CYS A 136 3.56 -2.91 14.76
CA CYS A 136 4.21 -3.14 13.47
C CYS A 136 4.53 -1.80 12.78
N LYS A 137 3.56 -0.87 12.72
CA LYS A 137 3.74 0.43 12.06
C LYS A 137 4.73 1.32 12.84
N SER A 138 4.73 1.29 14.17
CA SER A 138 5.72 2.01 15.00
C SER A 138 7.14 1.52 14.75
N THR A 139 7.34 0.20 14.63
CA THR A 139 8.66 -0.38 14.32
C THR A 139 9.12 0.04 12.93
N LEU A 140 8.24 -0.10 11.93
CA LEU A 140 8.52 0.24 10.55
C LEU A 140 8.84 1.72 10.36
N PHE A 141 8.01 2.62 10.90
CA PHE A 141 8.20 4.05 10.69
C PHE A 141 9.35 4.65 11.50
N ARG A 142 9.82 4.00 12.58
CA ARG A 142 11.10 4.38 13.21
C ARG A 142 12.27 4.13 12.26
N LEU A 143 12.35 2.91 11.69
CA LEU A 143 13.36 2.58 10.69
C LEU A 143 13.33 3.57 9.51
N LEU A 144 12.14 3.84 8.98
CA LEU A 144 11.99 4.78 7.86
C LEU A 144 12.40 6.19 8.25
N LYS A 145 12.03 6.67 9.44
CA LYS A 145 12.35 8.02 9.91
C LYS A 145 13.85 8.20 10.08
N ASP A 146 14.52 7.21 10.68
CA ASP A 146 15.98 7.22 10.84
C ASP A 146 16.67 7.22 9.47
N ARG A 147 16.13 6.46 8.52
CA ARG A 147 16.69 6.37 7.16
C ARG A 147 16.40 7.59 6.28
N ALA A 148 15.29 8.27 6.52
CA ALA A 148 14.85 9.47 5.82
C ALA A 148 15.63 10.72 6.24
N ALA A 149 16.13 10.75 7.49
CA ALA A 149 16.82 11.90 8.05
C ALA A 149 17.96 12.39 7.11
N PRO A 150 18.11 13.71 6.94
CA PRO A 150 17.38 14.78 7.62
C PRO A 150 16.03 15.17 6.99
N LEU A 151 15.59 14.51 5.90
CA LEU A 151 14.36 14.87 5.21
C LEU A 151 13.11 14.58 6.07
N PRO A 152 12.04 15.39 5.93
CA PRO A 152 10.74 15.01 6.45
C PRO A 152 10.28 13.70 5.80
N LEU A 153 9.69 12.82 6.60
CA LEU A 153 9.09 11.58 6.12
C LEU A 153 7.57 11.75 6.04
N ALA A 154 7.01 11.47 4.86
CA ALA A 154 5.58 11.44 4.62
C ALA A 154 5.07 10.04 4.26
N ASP A 155 3.79 9.78 4.55
CA ASP A 155 3.09 8.55 4.20
C ASP A 155 1.83 8.81 3.36
N GLY A 156 1.28 7.75 2.79
CA GLY A 156 0.09 7.79 1.94
C GLY A 156 -1.26 7.79 2.69
N THR A 157 -1.31 8.15 3.98
CA THR A 157 -2.59 8.26 4.70
C THR A 157 -3.44 9.37 4.08
N ASN A 158 -4.69 9.05 3.73
CA ASN A 158 -5.63 9.97 3.09
C ASN A 158 -6.80 10.33 4.03
N ALA A 159 -7.64 11.30 3.66
CA ALA A 159 -8.73 11.79 4.50
C ALA A 159 -9.76 10.70 4.86
N SER A 160 -10.02 9.75 3.95
CA SER A 160 -10.97 8.66 4.19
C SER A 160 -10.50 7.70 5.28
N ASP A 161 -9.19 7.62 5.56
CA ASP A 161 -8.65 6.77 6.62
C ASP A 161 -8.90 7.34 8.04
N LEU A 162 -9.14 8.64 8.18
CA LEU A 162 -9.35 9.31 9.47
C LEU A 162 -10.66 8.88 10.16
N GLY A 163 -11.66 8.46 9.38
CA GLY A 163 -12.95 7.98 9.89
C GLY A 163 -13.02 6.50 10.22
N VAL A 164 -11.93 5.74 10.03
CA VAL A 164 -11.90 4.27 10.18
C VAL A 164 -10.98 3.85 11.31
N TYR A 165 -11.32 2.78 12.04
CA TYR A 165 -10.43 2.19 13.04
C TYR A 165 -9.11 1.75 12.40
N ARG A 166 -8.05 2.54 12.63
CA ARG A 166 -6.69 2.33 12.10
C ARG A 166 -5.69 2.56 13.23
N PRO A 167 -5.40 1.57 14.09
CA PRO A 167 -4.45 1.73 15.20
C PRO A 167 -3.05 2.14 14.71
N GLY A 168 -2.69 1.80 13.46
CA GLY A 168 -1.47 2.29 12.83
C GLY A 168 -1.38 3.83 12.68
N LEU A 169 -2.50 4.57 12.58
CA LEU A 169 -2.46 6.03 12.52
C LEU A 169 -2.01 6.66 13.84
N ARG A 170 -2.20 5.96 14.97
CA ARG A 170 -1.64 6.39 16.26
C ARG A 170 -0.10 6.41 16.19
N ALA A 171 0.51 5.37 15.61
CA ALA A 171 1.98 5.27 15.48
C ALA A 171 2.57 6.43 14.66
N LEU A 172 1.94 6.77 13.54
CA LEU A 172 2.38 7.88 12.69
C LEU A 172 2.39 9.22 13.43
N ARG A 173 1.28 9.52 14.12
CA ARG A 173 1.13 10.77 14.89
C ARG A 173 2.17 10.88 15.99
N GLU A 174 2.37 9.82 16.76
CA GLU A 174 3.39 9.78 17.83
C GLU A 174 4.83 9.94 17.30
N LEU A 175 5.10 9.44 16.09
CA LEU A 175 6.40 9.57 15.44
C LEU A 175 6.58 10.89 14.68
N GLY A 176 5.53 11.72 14.59
CA GLY A 176 5.54 12.98 13.83
C GLY A 176 5.67 12.78 12.33
N ILE A 177 5.15 11.67 11.80
CA ILE A 177 5.12 11.39 10.36
C ILE A 177 4.05 12.25 9.70
N ARG A 178 4.36 12.82 8.54
CA ARG A 178 3.46 13.70 7.80
C ARG A 178 2.55 12.89 6.89
N SER A 179 1.30 13.31 6.71
CA SER A 179 0.33 12.60 5.86
C SER A 179 -0.29 13.60 4.88
N PRO A 180 0.42 14.02 3.82
CA PRO A 180 0.03 15.15 2.98
C PRO A 180 -1.36 15.02 2.36
N LEU A 181 -1.76 13.81 2.00
CA LEU A 181 -3.10 13.55 1.44
C LEU A 181 -4.19 13.82 2.49
N ALA A 182 -3.99 13.42 3.74
CA ALA A 182 -4.90 13.72 4.83
C ALA A 182 -4.86 15.20 5.23
N ASP A 183 -3.66 15.81 5.30
CA ASP A 183 -3.47 17.23 5.62
C ASP A 183 -4.17 18.15 4.60
N ALA A 184 -4.21 17.75 3.32
CA ALA A 184 -4.93 18.44 2.24
C ALA A 184 -6.38 17.98 2.06
N ASP A 185 -6.91 17.17 2.99
CA ASP A 185 -8.26 16.62 2.98
C ASP A 185 -8.62 15.85 1.69
N VAL A 186 -7.65 15.19 1.06
CA VAL A 186 -7.86 14.40 -0.15
C VAL A 186 -8.37 13.01 0.23
N ALA A 187 -9.60 12.70 -0.16
CA ALA A 187 -10.25 11.41 0.06
C ALA A 187 -9.82 10.36 -0.97
N LYS A 188 -10.11 9.09 -0.68
CA LYS A 188 -9.72 7.96 -1.55
C LYS A 188 -10.28 8.06 -2.97
N ASP A 189 -11.55 8.45 -3.10
CA ASP A 189 -12.19 8.58 -4.42
C ASP A 189 -11.65 9.78 -5.20
N GLU A 190 -11.22 10.82 -4.49
CA GLU A 190 -10.56 11.99 -5.09
C GLU A 190 -9.14 11.63 -5.55
N ILE A 191 -8.40 10.78 -4.84
CA ILE A 191 -7.12 10.22 -5.32
C ILE A 191 -7.31 9.48 -6.64
N ARG A 192 -8.36 8.66 -6.77
CA ARG A 192 -8.68 7.97 -8.02
C ARG A 192 -9.03 8.96 -9.14
N ALA A 193 -9.85 9.96 -8.82
CA ALA A 193 -10.27 10.98 -9.79
C ALA A 193 -9.12 11.87 -10.27
N LEU A 194 -8.28 12.34 -9.35
CA LEU A 194 -7.05 13.08 -9.64
C LEU A 194 -6.08 12.19 -10.44
N GLY A 195 -5.91 10.93 -10.03
CA GLY A 195 -5.09 9.96 -10.75
C GLY A 195 -5.51 9.81 -12.21
N ARG A 196 -6.82 9.64 -12.48
CA ARG A 196 -7.36 9.58 -13.86
C ARG A 196 -7.09 10.86 -14.63
N ALA A 197 -7.41 12.01 -14.04
CA ALA A 197 -7.31 13.30 -14.72
C ALA A 197 -5.85 13.72 -15.00
N LEU A 198 -4.92 13.36 -14.11
CA LEU A 198 -3.51 13.72 -14.21
C LEU A 198 -2.67 12.67 -14.95
N GLY A 199 -3.23 11.47 -15.19
CA GLY A 199 -2.57 10.40 -15.95
C GLY A 199 -1.72 9.45 -15.13
N LEU A 200 -2.05 9.24 -13.86
CA LEU A 200 -1.50 8.15 -13.07
C LEU A 200 -1.91 6.80 -13.69
N ALA A 201 -0.95 5.91 -13.92
CA ALA A 201 -1.23 4.55 -14.37
C ALA A 201 -2.04 3.76 -13.32
N ASP A 202 -3.01 2.95 -13.75
CA ASP A 202 -3.86 2.14 -12.86
C ASP A 202 -4.41 2.90 -11.62
N PRO A 203 -5.19 3.97 -11.81
CA PRO A 203 -5.76 4.71 -10.69
C PRO A 203 -6.82 3.87 -9.94
N GLU A 204 -7.24 2.74 -10.51
CA GLU A 204 -8.25 1.87 -9.91
C GLU A 204 -7.68 0.77 -8.99
N GLN A 205 -6.36 0.70 -8.84
CA GLN A 205 -5.65 -0.29 -8.03
C GLN A 205 -6.35 -0.57 -6.68
N ALA A 206 -6.63 -1.84 -6.43
CA ALA A 206 -7.26 -2.29 -5.20
C ALA A 206 -6.29 -2.24 -4.02
N ALA A 207 -6.82 -2.02 -2.81
CA ALA A 207 -5.99 -2.03 -1.59
C ALA A 207 -5.50 -3.44 -1.26
N ARG A 208 -4.19 -3.56 -0.99
CA ARG A 208 -3.52 -4.80 -0.58
C ARG A 208 -2.90 -4.63 0.81
N PRO A 209 -3.59 -5.07 1.88
CA PRO A 209 -3.04 -5.11 3.22
C PRO A 209 -1.93 -6.16 3.33
N CYS A 210 -1.07 -6.05 4.35
CA CYS A 210 0.01 -7.02 4.59
C CYS A 210 -0.51 -8.45 4.83
N LEU A 211 0.35 -9.44 4.62
CA LEU A 211 -0.02 -10.85 4.77
C LEU A 211 -0.38 -11.23 6.22
N LEU A 212 0.15 -10.52 7.22
CA LEU A 212 -0.20 -10.75 8.63
C LEU A 212 -1.70 -10.55 8.91
N THR A 213 -2.43 -9.80 8.08
CA THR A 213 -3.89 -9.64 8.24
C THR A 213 -4.69 -10.87 7.82
N ARG A 214 -4.04 -11.92 7.29
CA ARG A 214 -4.66 -13.21 6.97
C ARG A 214 -4.71 -14.14 8.18
N TYR A 215 -4.01 -13.78 9.26
CA TYR A 215 -3.93 -14.52 10.51
C TYR A 215 -4.65 -13.78 11.65
N PRO A 216 -5.24 -14.52 12.61
CA PRO A 216 -5.79 -13.95 13.83
C PRO A 216 -4.75 -13.14 14.60
N TYR A 217 -5.21 -12.23 15.46
CA TYR A 217 -4.36 -11.63 16.47
C TYR A 217 -3.76 -12.73 17.37
N GLY A 218 -2.52 -12.55 17.83
CA GLY A 218 -1.82 -13.57 18.62
C GLY A 218 -1.05 -14.61 17.83
N VAL A 219 -1.42 -14.86 16.57
CA VAL A 219 -0.82 -15.94 15.77
C VAL A 219 0.43 -15.44 15.03
N ARG A 220 1.57 -16.10 15.29
CA ARG A 220 2.82 -15.92 14.54
C ARG A 220 2.92 -16.99 13.45
N PRO A 221 2.77 -16.64 12.17
CA PRO A 221 3.04 -17.58 11.08
C PRO A 221 4.54 -17.78 10.90
N THR A 222 4.93 -18.88 10.27
CA THR A 222 6.31 -19.08 9.80
C THR A 222 6.57 -18.31 8.50
N HIS A 223 7.84 -18.14 8.14
CA HIS A 223 8.22 -17.59 6.83
C HIS A 223 7.64 -18.40 5.68
N ASP A 224 7.69 -19.73 5.76
CA ASP A 224 7.15 -20.63 4.74
C ASP A 224 5.63 -20.51 4.59
N GLU A 225 4.91 -20.34 5.71
CA GLU A 225 3.46 -20.11 5.68
C GLU A 225 3.11 -18.78 5.02
N LEU A 226 3.89 -17.73 5.24
CA LEU A 226 3.70 -16.44 4.56
C LEU A 226 4.05 -16.52 3.08
N ALA A 227 5.15 -17.19 2.72
CA ALA A 227 5.55 -17.39 1.33
C ALA A 227 4.51 -18.20 0.55
N LEU A 228 4.05 -19.32 1.11
CA LEU A 228 2.98 -20.12 0.52
C LEU A 228 1.70 -19.30 0.31
N LEU A 229 1.34 -18.47 1.29
CA LEU A 229 0.16 -17.63 1.20
C LEU A 229 0.30 -16.56 0.13
N ALA A 230 1.49 -15.96 -0.01
CA ALA A 230 1.82 -15.02 -1.06
C ALA A 230 1.70 -15.67 -2.45
N ASP A 231 2.24 -16.87 -2.62
CA ASP A 231 2.17 -17.64 -3.88
C ASP A 231 0.72 -17.97 -4.24
N ALA A 232 -0.07 -18.41 -3.26
CA ALA A 232 -1.48 -18.73 -3.47
C ALA A 232 -2.33 -17.49 -3.79
N GLU A 233 -2.10 -16.36 -3.13
CA GLU A 233 -2.79 -15.11 -3.48
C GLU A 233 -2.34 -14.57 -4.84
N ALA A 234 -1.06 -14.72 -5.23
CA ALA A 234 -0.59 -14.36 -6.56
C ALA A 234 -1.21 -15.23 -7.66
N PHE A 235 -1.36 -16.53 -7.41
CA PHE A 235 -2.07 -17.45 -8.30
C PHE A 235 -3.54 -17.02 -8.49
N LEU A 236 -4.24 -16.71 -7.40
CA LEU A 236 -5.62 -16.23 -7.45
C LEU A 236 -5.76 -14.89 -8.19
N GLU A 237 -4.79 -13.98 -8.02
CA GLU A 237 -4.77 -12.69 -8.71
C GLU A 237 -4.71 -12.85 -10.23
N ALA A 238 -3.94 -13.82 -10.72
CA ALA A 238 -3.77 -14.12 -12.15
C ALA A 238 -4.89 -15.00 -12.73
N HIS A 239 -5.76 -15.58 -11.90
CA HIS A 239 -6.75 -16.56 -12.34
C HIS A 239 -7.98 -15.88 -12.98
N PRO A 240 -8.41 -16.24 -14.20
CA PRO A 240 -9.52 -15.58 -14.90
C PRO A 240 -10.85 -15.57 -14.13
N ALA A 241 -11.18 -16.67 -13.43
CA ALA A 241 -12.40 -16.75 -12.62
C ALA A 241 -12.49 -15.70 -11.50
N ARG A 242 -11.38 -15.06 -11.11
CA ARG A 242 -11.31 -14.00 -10.09
C ARG A 242 -11.64 -12.61 -10.63
N GLU A 243 -11.72 -12.43 -11.94
CA GLU A 243 -11.80 -11.10 -12.58
C GLU A 243 -12.83 -10.18 -11.91
N GLY A 244 -12.41 -8.95 -11.63
CA GLY A 244 -13.24 -7.92 -10.98
C GLY A 244 -13.56 -8.12 -9.50
N ARG A 245 -13.23 -9.27 -8.89
CA ARG A 245 -13.61 -9.59 -7.50
C ARG A 245 -12.43 -9.47 -6.54
N GLY A 246 -12.64 -8.77 -5.43
CA GLY A 246 -11.69 -8.79 -4.32
C GLY A 246 -11.66 -10.16 -3.64
N PHE A 247 -10.52 -10.59 -3.13
CA PHE A 247 -10.41 -11.86 -2.40
C PHE A 247 -9.43 -11.76 -1.24
N ARG A 248 -9.49 -12.70 -0.29
CA ARG A 248 -8.47 -12.92 0.75
C ARG A 248 -8.37 -14.39 1.05
N LEU A 249 -7.14 -14.93 1.10
CA LEU A 249 -6.90 -16.29 1.56
C LEU A 249 -6.50 -16.24 3.04
N ARG A 250 -7.35 -16.73 3.95
CA ARG A 250 -7.18 -16.59 5.39
C ARG A 250 -6.77 -17.89 6.05
N ARG A 251 -6.07 -17.76 7.18
CA ARG A 251 -5.62 -18.87 8.03
C ARG A 251 -6.22 -18.68 9.43
N PRO A 252 -7.54 -18.93 9.61
CA PRO A 252 -8.19 -18.73 10.91
C PRO A 252 -7.66 -19.66 12.00
N GLU A 253 -7.21 -20.86 11.62
CA GLU A 253 -6.67 -21.90 12.48
C GLU A 253 -5.54 -22.60 11.71
N ALA A 254 -4.61 -23.25 12.40
CA ALA A 254 -3.46 -23.92 11.75
C ALA A 254 -3.87 -24.98 10.72
N THR A 255 -5.01 -25.64 10.93
CA THR A 255 -5.52 -26.73 10.09
C THR A 255 -6.51 -26.26 9.02
N ARG A 256 -6.80 -24.95 8.93
CA ARG A 256 -7.85 -24.43 8.05
C ARG A 256 -7.38 -23.25 7.20
N THR A 257 -7.73 -23.29 5.93
CA THR A 257 -7.55 -22.21 4.97
C THR A 257 -8.91 -21.80 4.41
N LEU A 258 -9.19 -20.50 4.40
CA LEU A 258 -10.48 -19.95 3.97
C LEU A 258 -10.28 -18.93 2.85
N LEU A 259 -10.74 -19.25 1.64
CA LEU A 259 -10.85 -18.30 0.54
C LEU A 259 -12.12 -17.47 0.71
N GLN A 260 -11.97 -16.18 0.99
CA GLN A 260 -13.07 -15.23 0.92
C GLN A 260 -13.06 -14.55 -0.44
N LEU A 261 -14.18 -14.59 -1.14
CA LEU A 261 -14.38 -13.88 -2.40
C LEU A 261 -15.46 -12.80 -2.24
N ASP A 262 -15.19 -11.62 -2.77
CA ASP A 262 -16.18 -10.55 -2.82
C ASP A 262 -17.31 -10.91 -3.79
N SER A 263 -18.53 -10.65 -3.37
CA SER A 263 -19.73 -10.88 -4.17
C SER A 263 -19.76 -10.02 -5.45
N GLY A 264 -19.10 -8.86 -5.46
CA GLY A 264 -19.12 -7.96 -6.61
C GLY A 264 -20.52 -7.50 -7.03
N GLY A 265 -21.50 -7.57 -6.12
CA GLY A 265 -22.92 -7.28 -6.41
C GLY A 265 -23.72 -8.46 -7.00
N ASN A 266 -23.08 -9.57 -7.38
CA ASN A 266 -23.76 -10.78 -7.85
C ASN A 266 -23.25 -12.03 -7.10
N ALA A 267 -23.98 -12.41 -6.05
CA ALA A 267 -23.60 -13.53 -5.19
C ALA A 267 -23.63 -14.90 -5.88
N GLU A 268 -24.46 -15.09 -6.91
CA GLU A 268 -24.56 -16.36 -7.63
C GLU A 268 -23.34 -16.59 -8.50
N GLU A 269 -22.98 -15.60 -9.32
CA GLU A 269 -21.75 -15.64 -10.12
C GLU A 269 -20.50 -15.76 -9.24
N ALA A 270 -20.46 -15.06 -8.10
CA ALA A 270 -19.35 -15.15 -7.17
C ALA A 270 -19.22 -16.56 -6.56
N ARG A 271 -20.32 -17.28 -6.32
CA ARG A 271 -20.26 -18.67 -5.85
C ARG A 271 -19.71 -19.60 -6.93
N ALA A 272 -20.17 -19.45 -8.17
CA ALA A 272 -19.64 -20.22 -9.29
C ALA A 272 -18.12 -19.97 -9.49
N ALA A 273 -17.69 -18.70 -9.43
CA ALA A 273 -16.28 -18.34 -9.47
C ALA A 273 -15.49 -18.95 -8.30
N LEU A 274 -16.05 -18.90 -7.08
CA LEU A 274 -15.43 -19.47 -5.89
C LEU A 274 -15.18 -20.97 -6.03
N GLU A 275 -16.14 -21.74 -6.56
CA GLU A 275 -15.98 -23.18 -6.78
C GLU A 275 -14.81 -23.48 -7.73
N VAL A 276 -14.70 -22.74 -8.84
CA VAL A 276 -13.60 -22.86 -9.79
C VAL A 276 -12.26 -22.55 -9.12
N LEU A 277 -12.19 -21.46 -8.35
CA LEU A 277 -10.96 -21.04 -7.66
C LEU A 277 -10.54 -22.04 -6.58
N LEU A 278 -11.49 -22.62 -5.83
CA LEU A 278 -11.20 -23.64 -4.83
C LEU A 278 -10.64 -24.91 -5.47
N ALA A 279 -11.22 -25.37 -6.58
CA ALA A 279 -10.70 -26.51 -7.33
C ALA A 279 -9.27 -26.24 -7.84
N ALA A 280 -9.04 -25.07 -8.43
CA ALA A 280 -7.74 -24.67 -8.96
C ALA A 280 -6.66 -24.57 -7.86
N LEU A 281 -7.01 -24.03 -6.68
CA LEU A 281 -6.12 -23.98 -5.52
C LEU A 281 -5.81 -25.39 -4.99
N ALA A 282 -6.82 -26.27 -4.90
CA ALA A 282 -6.64 -27.64 -4.43
C ALA A 282 -5.74 -28.43 -5.38
N GLU A 283 -5.87 -28.23 -6.69
CA GLU A 283 -4.99 -28.85 -7.69
C GLU A 283 -3.54 -28.33 -7.59
N THR A 284 -3.38 -27.01 -7.47
CA THR A 284 -2.05 -26.37 -7.53
C THR A 284 -1.25 -26.50 -6.23
N PHE A 285 -1.91 -26.32 -5.09
CA PHE A 285 -1.25 -26.27 -3.77
C PHE A 285 -1.54 -27.51 -2.91
N GLY A 286 -2.62 -28.24 -3.20
CA GLY A 286 -2.96 -29.50 -2.53
C GLY A 286 -2.93 -29.39 -1.01
N ALA A 287 -2.29 -30.38 -0.38
CA ALA A 287 -2.18 -30.48 1.08
C ALA A 287 -1.43 -29.31 1.75
N ARG A 288 -0.72 -28.46 0.99
CA ARG A 288 -0.04 -27.28 1.55
C ARG A 288 -1.05 -26.25 2.09
N LEU A 289 -2.27 -26.22 1.57
CA LEU A 289 -3.37 -25.40 2.08
C LEU A 289 -4.36 -26.29 2.87
N PRO A 290 -4.10 -26.59 4.15
CA PRO A 290 -4.91 -27.55 4.89
C PRO A 290 -6.32 -27.01 5.12
N GLY A 291 -7.32 -27.89 5.04
CA GLY A 291 -8.72 -27.55 5.28
C GLY A 291 -9.25 -26.43 4.39
N LEU A 292 -8.82 -26.38 3.11
CA LEU A 292 -9.23 -25.37 2.15
C LEU A 292 -10.76 -25.37 1.99
N THR A 293 -11.37 -24.24 2.34
CA THR A 293 -12.80 -23.94 2.23
C THR A 293 -12.97 -22.55 1.65
N GLY A 294 -14.17 -22.19 1.21
CA GLY A 294 -14.44 -20.86 0.68
C GLY A 294 -15.79 -20.29 1.11
N GLU A 295 -15.89 -18.97 1.09
CA GLU A 295 -17.14 -18.24 1.28
C GLU A 295 -17.21 -16.99 0.40
N VAL A 296 -18.43 -16.62 0.00
CA VAL A 296 -18.72 -15.34 -0.65
C VAL A 296 -19.14 -14.34 0.42
N THR A 297 -18.55 -13.15 0.38
CA THR A 297 -18.83 -12.06 1.33
C THR A 297 -19.03 -10.73 0.60
N GLY A 298 -19.77 -9.79 1.17
CA GLY A 298 -19.88 -8.43 0.62
C GLY A 298 -18.69 -7.54 0.96
N LYS A 299 -17.79 -7.97 1.85
CA LYS A 299 -16.58 -7.23 2.22
C LYS A 299 -15.50 -8.15 2.76
N VAL A 300 -14.40 -8.26 2.01
CA VAL A 300 -13.24 -9.11 2.35
C VAL A 300 -12.26 -8.45 3.33
N SER A 301 -12.45 -7.18 3.71
CA SER A 301 -11.56 -6.45 4.63
C SER A 301 -12.05 -6.44 6.08
N GLY A 302 -11.08 -6.29 7.01
CA GLY A 302 -11.32 -6.13 8.45
C GLY A 302 -11.89 -7.36 9.16
N TRP A 303 -11.69 -8.57 8.65
CA TRP A 303 -12.37 -9.77 9.16
C TRP A 303 -12.05 -10.09 10.64
N PHE A 304 -10.80 -9.91 11.06
CA PHE A 304 -10.37 -10.11 12.44
C PHE A 304 -10.61 -8.88 13.34
N ASP A 305 -11.03 -7.75 12.75
CA ASP A 305 -11.32 -6.50 13.48
C ASP A 305 -12.79 -6.42 13.91
N ARG A 306 -13.65 -7.27 13.35
CA ARG A 306 -15.06 -7.36 13.72
C ARG A 306 -15.14 -8.04 15.09
N LYS A 307 -15.82 -7.40 16.05
CA LYS A 307 -16.33 -8.12 17.23
C LYS A 307 -17.21 -9.24 16.69
N ARG A 308 -16.80 -10.49 16.89
CA ARG A 308 -17.71 -11.62 16.71
C ARG A 308 -18.62 -11.58 17.91
N ASP A 309 -19.93 -11.54 17.68
CA ASP A 309 -20.90 -11.73 18.75
C ASP A 309 -20.55 -13.07 19.41
N SER A 310 -20.19 -12.98 20.69
CA SER A 310 -19.92 -14.11 21.59
C SER A 310 -21.19 -14.86 21.91
#